data_AF-A0A9N9PJK3-F1
#
_entry.id   AF-A0A9N9PJK3-F1
#
_cell.length_a   1.000
_cell.length_b   1.000
_cell.length_c   1.000
_cell.angle_alpha   90.00
_cell.angle_beta   90.00
_cell.angle_gamma   90.00
#
_symmetry.space_group_name_H-M   'P 1'
#
loop_
_entity.id
_entity.type
_entity.pdbx_description
1 polymer ?
#
loop_
_entity_poly.entity_id
_entity_poly.type
_entity_poly.pdbx_seq_one_letter_code
_entity_poly.pdbx_strand_id
1 'polypeptide(L)'
;MIYQELQQTIEKSFKSIKATIIVVTGAIAVGKTTALLEIKNFFEKQGIQVFQFKAISEKSSELLKLMYLAKQNTFALQIFILQEFQKNLLQLKILKLEGKINEKTIILFDRAVPDTIIFEMNNIQDIQQMEILKKIRKDL
;
A
#
# COMPACT_ATOMS: atom_id res chain seq x y z
N MET A 1 3.89 3.53 19.07
CA MET A 1 5.11 3.05 18.39
C MET A 1 4.85 2.79 16.90
N ILE A 2 3.96 1.85 16.51
CA ILE A 2 3.66 1.54 15.09
C ILE A 2 3.21 2.77 14.27
N TYR A 3 2.36 3.64 14.83
CA TYR A 3 1.85 4.83 14.11
C TYR A 3 2.93 5.88 13.77
N GLN A 4 3.95 6.02 14.63
CA GLN A 4 5.05 6.96 14.40
C GLN A 4 6.03 6.42 13.34
N GLU A 5 6.32 5.11 13.36
CA GLU A 5 7.07 4.44 12.30
C GLU A 5 6.33 4.48 10.96
N LEU A 6 4.99 4.40 11.00
CA LEU A 6 4.11 4.52 9.83
C LEU A 6 4.21 5.89 9.16
N GLN A 7 4.10 6.97 9.96
CA GLN A 7 4.27 8.33 9.45
C GLN A 7 5.68 8.55 8.88
N GLN A 8 6.73 8.12 9.59
CA GLN A 8 8.11 8.30 9.12
C GLN A 8 8.41 7.55 7.81
N THR A 9 7.88 6.33 7.66
CA THR A 9 8.06 5.53 6.43
C THR A 9 7.34 6.22 5.27
N ILE A 10 6.06 6.59 5.45
CA ILE A 10 5.27 7.30 4.44
C ILE A 10 5.97 8.61 4.05
N GLU A 11 6.35 9.43 5.02
CA GLU A 11 7.04 10.70 4.77
C GLU A 11 8.35 10.50 3.99
N LYS A 12 9.14 9.48 4.32
CA LYS A 12 10.40 9.18 3.62
C LYS A 12 10.16 8.71 2.19
N SER A 13 9.23 7.78 1.96
CA SER A 13 8.92 7.23 0.63
C SER A 13 8.34 8.29 -0.30
N PHE A 14 7.66 9.30 0.25
CA PHE A 14 6.95 10.33 -0.51
C PHE A 14 7.56 11.73 -0.43
N LYS A 15 8.66 11.96 0.31
CA LYS A 15 9.24 13.29 0.58
C LYS A 15 9.46 14.16 -0.66
N SER A 16 9.72 13.53 -1.81
CA SER A 16 9.99 14.22 -3.07
C SER A 16 8.73 14.48 -3.92
N ILE A 17 7.60 13.87 -3.58
CA ILE A 17 6.35 13.97 -4.33
C ILE A 17 5.56 15.16 -3.78
N LYS A 18 5.49 16.24 -4.58
CA LYS A 18 4.64 17.39 -4.30
C LYS A 18 3.22 17.03 -4.71
N ALA A 19 2.47 16.35 -3.85
CA ALA A 19 1.07 15.99 -4.06
C ALA A 19 0.39 15.76 -2.70
N THR A 20 -0.94 15.79 -2.66
CA THR A 20 -1.69 15.38 -1.47
C THR A 20 -1.81 13.86 -1.46
N ILE A 21 -1.30 13.21 -0.43
CA ILE A 21 -1.35 11.75 -0.29
C ILE A 21 -2.35 11.39 0.80
N ILE A 22 -3.33 10.57 0.43
CA ILE A 22 -4.34 10.03 1.33
C ILE A 22 -4.17 8.52 1.36
N VAL A 23 -3.94 7.98 2.56
CA VAL A 23 -3.85 6.53 2.77
C VAL A 23 -4.99 6.12 3.69
N VAL A 24 -5.79 5.17 3.24
CA VAL A 24 -6.92 4.64 4.02
C VAL A 24 -6.54 3.27 4.56
N THR A 25 -6.38 3.19 5.89
CA THR A 25 -5.91 1.99 6.61
C THR A 25 -7.06 1.32 7.37
N GLY A 26 -6.83 0.13 7.91
CA GLY A 26 -7.78 -0.56 8.80
C GLY A 26 -8.18 -1.96 8.35
N ALA A 27 -9.15 -2.54 9.06
CA ALA A 27 -9.57 -3.94 8.92
C ALA A 27 -10.02 -4.28 7.48
N ILE A 28 -9.85 -5.55 7.07
CA ILE A 28 -10.36 -6.05 5.78
C ILE A 28 -11.90 -6.01 5.78
N ALA A 29 -12.50 -5.81 4.59
CA ALA A 29 -13.94 -5.86 4.35
C ALA A 29 -14.82 -4.78 5.01
N VAL A 30 -14.24 -3.72 5.59
CA VAL A 30 -15.01 -2.59 6.16
C VAL A 30 -15.43 -1.51 5.14
N GLY A 31 -15.36 -1.79 3.83
CA GLY A 31 -15.80 -0.86 2.79
C GLY A 31 -14.78 0.23 2.37
N LYS A 32 -13.50 0.12 2.76
CA LYS A 32 -12.46 1.12 2.43
C LYS A 32 -12.27 1.35 0.93
N THR A 33 -12.24 0.29 0.12
CA THR A 33 -12.11 0.44 -1.33
C THR A 33 -13.29 1.25 -1.90
N THR A 34 -14.50 0.94 -1.45
CA THR A 34 -15.72 1.65 -1.89
C THR A 34 -15.65 3.12 -1.52
N ALA A 35 -15.28 3.44 -0.29
CA ALA A 35 -15.09 4.81 0.16
C ALA A 35 -14.00 5.55 -0.67
N LEU A 36 -12.89 4.88 -0.98
CA LEU A 36 -11.85 5.45 -1.84
C LEU A 36 -12.34 5.76 -3.26
N LEU A 37 -13.20 4.91 -3.82
CA LEU A 37 -13.81 5.16 -5.13
C LEU A 37 -14.73 6.38 -5.09
N GLU A 38 -15.51 6.56 -4.03
CA GLU A 38 -16.35 7.74 -3.85
C GLU A 38 -15.52 9.01 -3.68
N ILE A 39 -14.45 8.96 -2.86
CA ILE A 39 -13.50 10.07 -2.69
C ILE A 39 -12.86 10.45 -4.03
N LYS A 40 -12.41 9.46 -4.81
CA LYS A 40 -11.87 9.68 -6.15
C LYS A 40 -12.86 10.42 -7.04
N ASN A 41 -14.08 9.88 -7.17
CA ASN A 41 -15.12 10.45 -8.00
C ASN A 41 -15.49 11.88 -7.58
N PHE A 42 -15.49 12.16 -6.27
CA PHE A 42 -15.77 13.50 -5.73
C PHE A 42 -14.73 14.54 -6.17
N PHE A 43 -13.45 14.20 -6.10
CA PHE A 43 -12.36 15.11 -6.51
C PHE A 43 -12.25 15.24 -8.02
N GLU A 44 -12.42 14.14 -8.78
CA GLU A 44 -12.41 14.19 -10.25
C GLU A 44 -13.54 15.07 -10.81
N LYS A 45 -14.74 15.05 -10.18
CA LYS A 45 -15.85 15.95 -10.53
C LYS A 45 -15.52 17.44 -10.35
N GLN A 46 -14.55 17.76 -9.49
CA GLN A 46 -14.06 19.13 -9.28
C GLN A 46 -12.89 19.49 -10.22
N GLY A 47 -12.56 18.61 -11.18
CA GLY A 47 -11.42 18.80 -12.08
C GLY A 47 -10.06 18.55 -11.42
N ILE A 48 -10.04 17.96 -10.23
CA ILE A 48 -8.80 17.60 -9.54
C ILE A 48 -8.32 16.25 -10.07
N GLN A 49 -7.04 16.18 -10.42
CA GLN A 49 -6.42 14.96 -10.88
C GLN A 49 -6.20 14.00 -9.70
N VAL A 50 -6.71 12.77 -9.82
CA VAL A 50 -6.60 11.75 -8.78
C VAL A 50 -5.95 10.48 -9.33
N PHE A 51 -4.91 10.00 -8.66
CA PHE A 51 -4.36 8.66 -8.88
C PHE A 51 -4.76 7.74 -7.74
N GLN A 52 -5.41 6.61 -8.05
CA GLN A 52 -5.78 5.62 -7.05
C GLN A 52 -5.00 4.32 -7.27
N PHE A 53 -4.28 3.90 -6.23
CA PHE A 53 -3.67 2.58 -6.16
C PHE A 53 -4.61 1.64 -5.41
N LYS A 54 -5.18 0.68 -6.14
CA LYS A 54 -6.05 -0.35 -5.58
C LYS A 54 -5.29 -1.23 -4.61
N ALA A 55 -6.02 -1.80 -3.65
CA ALA A 55 -5.48 -2.82 -2.77
C ALA A 55 -4.87 -3.96 -3.59
N ILE A 56 -3.76 -4.49 -3.09
CA ILE A 56 -3.08 -5.65 -3.69
C ILE A 56 -4.04 -6.84 -3.78
N SER A 57 -4.98 -6.92 -2.84
CA SER A 57 -5.99 -7.97 -2.83
C SER A 57 -6.99 -7.93 -3.98
N GLU A 58 -7.21 -6.76 -4.57
CA GLU A 58 -8.05 -6.63 -5.76
C GLU A 58 -7.29 -6.92 -7.03
N LYS A 59 -5.97 -6.68 -7.04
CA LYS A 59 -5.11 -6.99 -8.20
C LYS A 59 -4.86 -8.49 -8.36
N SER A 60 -4.99 -9.28 -7.29
CA SER A 60 -4.65 -10.71 -7.31
C SER A 60 -5.54 -11.52 -6.36
N SER A 61 -6.83 -11.56 -6.68
CA SER A 61 -7.86 -12.21 -5.86
C SER A 61 -7.59 -13.71 -5.64
N GLU A 62 -7.04 -14.38 -6.65
CA GLU A 62 -6.65 -15.78 -6.65
C GLU A 62 -5.51 -16.04 -5.67
N LEU A 63 -4.56 -15.11 -5.59
CA LEU A 63 -3.43 -15.18 -4.67
C LEU A 63 -3.88 -15.07 -3.22
N LEU A 64 -4.89 -14.23 -2.93
CA LEU A 64 -5.49 -14.22 -1.58
C LEU A 64 -6.26 -15.48 -1.27
N LYS A 65 -6.98 -16.06 -2.23
CA LYS A 65 -7.64 -17.36 -1.99
C LYS A 65 -6.61 -18.41 -1.59
N LEU A 66 -5.47 -18.45 -2.27
CA LEU A 66 -4.34 -19.31 -1.90
C LEU A 66 -3.78 -18.99 -0.50
N MET A 67 -3.75 -17.71 -0.11
CA MET A 67 -3.36 -17.29 1.25
C MET A 67 -4.23 -17.92 2.34
N TYR A 68 -5.54 -17.93 2.13
CA TYR A 68 -6.48 -18.49 3.11
C TYR A 68 -6.49 -20.01 3.11
N LEU A 69 -6.18 -20.64 1.97
CA LEU A 69 -6.18 -22.11 1.83
C LEU A 69 -4.91 -22.76 2.36
N ALA A 70 -3.77 -22.06 2.36
CA ALA A 70 -2.48 -22.66 2.70
C ALA A 70 -1.62 -21.73 3.57
N LYS A 71 -1.70 -21.90 4.89
CA LYS A 71 -0.86 -21.16 5.87
C LYS A 71 0.65 -21.30 5.63
N GLN A 72 1.08 -22.42 5.06
CA GLN A 72 2.49 -22.64 4.71
C GLN A 72 3.02 -21.68 3.62
N ASN A 73 2.15 -21.02 2.86
CA ASN A 73 2.54 -20.08 1.80
C ASN A 73 2.57 -18.61 2.26
N THR A 74 2.26 -18.34 3.54
CA THR A 74 2.07 -16.96 4.00
C THR A 74 3.32 -16.11 3.82
N PHE A 75 4.52 -16.65 4.03
CA PHE A 75 5.76 -15.88 3.84
C PHE A 75 5.96 -15.39 2.39
N ALA A 76 5.85 -16.28 1.40
CA ALA A 76 5.99 -15.91 -0.01
C ALA A 76 4.93 -14.88 -0.44
N LEU A 77 3.72 -14.99 0.11
CA LEU A 77 2.63 -14.05 -0.16
C LEU A 77 2.88 -12.67 0.46
N GLN A 78 3.46 -12.61 1.66
CA GLN A 78 3.86 -11.33 2.25
C GLN A 78 4.97 -10.66 1.44
N ILE A 79 5.93 -11.42 0.91
CA ILE A 79 6.93 -10.90 -0.04
C ILE A 79 6.24 -10.31 -1.28
N PHE A 80 5.29 -11.04 -1.87
CA PHE A 80 4.53 -10.55 -3.03
C PHE A 80 3.79 -9.23 -2.72
N ILE A 81 3.14 -9.14 -1.57
CA ILE A 81 2.45 -7.92 -1.12
C ILE A 81 3.45 -6.75 -1.03
N LEU A 82 4.61 -6.96 -0.39
CA LEU A 82 5.65 -5.92 -0.30
C LEU A 82 6.19 -5.50 -1.68
N GLN A 83 6.35 -6.44 -2.61
CA GLN A 83 6.77 -6.13 -3.98
C GLN A 83 5.74 -5.29 -4.73
N GLU A 84 4.45 -5.51 -4.53
CA GLU A 84 3.41 -4.66 -5.13
C GLU A 84 3.44 -3.23 -4.58
N PHE A 85 3.75 -3.05 -3.29
CA PHE A 85 4.02 -1.71 -2.76
C PHE A 85 5.23 -1.07 -3.45
N GLN A 86 6.32 -1.80 -3.68
CA GLN A 86 7.49 -1.30 -4.40
C GLN A 86 7.13 -0.84 -5.82
N LYS A 87 6.32 -1.63 -6.54
CA LYS A 87 5.83 -1.27 -7.89
C LYS A 87 4.98 0.00 -7.88
N ASN A 88 4.08 0.14 -6.92
CA ASN A 88 3.25 1.36 -6.79
C ASN A 88 4.13 2.60 -6.56
N LEU A 89 5.15 2.50 -5.69
CA LEU A 89 6.11 3.59 -5.46
C LEU A 89 6.93 3.92 -6.72
N LEU A 90 7.38 2.91 -7.47
CA LEU A 90 8.09 3.11 -8.72
C LEU A 90 7.20 3.80 -9.77
N GLN A 91 5.95 3.38 -9.89
CA GLN A 91 4.97 4.00 -10.78
C GLN A 91 4.77 5.47 -10.45
N LEU A 92 4.71 5.84 -9.17
CA LEU A 92 4.64 7.24 -8.75
C LEU A 92 5.88 8.04 -9.13
N LYS A 93 7.08 7.46 -8.99
CA LYS A 93 8.31 8.12 -9.46
C LYS A 93 8.27 8.39 -10.96
N ILE A 94 7.79 7.42 -11.74
CA ILE A 94 7.63 7.57 -13.20
C ILE A 94 6.62 8.67 -13.51
N LEU A 95 5.42 8.64 -12.92
CA LEU A 95 4.38 9.66 -13.14
C LEU A 95 4.87 11.07 -12.77
N LYS A 96 5.69 11.19 -11.73
CA LYS A 96 6.33 12.45 -11.34
C LYS A 96 7.34 12.92 -12.40
N LEU A 97 8.20 12.02 -12.90
CA LEU A 97 9.18 12.34 -13.94
C LEU A 97 8.50 12.75 -15.26
N GLU A 98 7.35 12.16 -15.56
CA GLU A 98 6.51 12.53 -16.71
C GLU A 98 5.75 13.85 -16.51
N GLY A 99 5.88 14.53 -15.36
CA GLY A 99 5.17 15.78 -15.07
C GLY A 99 3.67 15.59 -14.83
N LYS A 100 3.19 14.35 -14.67
CA LYS A 100 1.78 14.04 -14.43
C LYS A 100 1.34 14.21 -12.97
N ILE A 101 2.28 14.46 -12.06
CA ILE A 101 2.01 14.72 -10.64
C ILE A 101 2.50 16.12 -10.28
N ASN A 102 1.61 16.92 -9.71
CA ASN A 102 1.90 18.25 -9.19
C ASN A 102 1.21 18.46 -7.84
N GLU A 103 1.41 19.63 -7.25
CA GLU A 103 0.92 19.99 -5.91
C GLU A 103 -0.61 19.95 -5.74
N LYS A 104 -1.36 19.98 -6.84
CA LYS A 104 -2.82 19.84 -6.84
C LYS A 104 -3.29 18.40 -7.07
N THR A 105 -2.37 17.49 -7.43
CA THR A 105 -2.69 16.08 -7.62
C THR A 105 -3.00 15.42 -6.27
N ILE A 106 -4.02 14.57 -6.24
CA ILE A 106 -4.33 13.71 -5.10
C ILE A 106 -3.91 12.28 -5.43
N ILE A 107 -3.22 11.62 -4.49
CA ILE A 107 -2.83 10.22 -4.60
C ILE A 107 -3.52 9.45 -3.47
N LEU A 108 -4.32 8.46 -3.85
CA LEU A 108 -5.08 7.62 -2.96
C LEU A 108 -4.44 6.23 -2.87
N PHE A 109 -4.21 5.77 -1.66
CA PHE A 109 -3.75 4.41 -1.37
C PHE A 109 -4.76 3.66 -0.54
N ASP A 110 -5.12 2.47 -1.00
CA ASP A 110 -5.81 1.47 -0.19
C ASP A 110 -4.76 0.63 0.54
N ARG A 111 -4.54 0.97 1.82
CA ARG A 111 -3.50 0.47 2.75
C ARG A 111 -2.10 1.06 2.56
N ALA A 112 -1.35 1.04 3.64
CA ALA A 112 0.06 1.37 3.74
C ALA A 112 0.92 0.11 3.96
N VAL A 113 2.22 0.20 3.71
CA VAL A 113 3.19 -0.88 4.00
C VAL A 113 3.06 -1.43 5.44
N PRO A 114 2.88 -0.61 6.48
CA PRO A 114 2.77 -1.15 7.84
C PRO A 114 1.48 -1.93 8.12
N ASP A 115 0.44 -1.82 7.29
CA ASP A 115 -0.76 -2.66 7.43
C ASP A 115 -0.41 -4.16 7.26
N THR A 116 0.72 -4.49 6.61
CA THR A 116 1.19 -5.88 6.49
C THR A 116 1.76 -6.43 7.79
N ILE A 117 2.28 -5.58 8.69
CA ILE A 117 2.94 -6.01 9.94
C ILE A 117 1.97 -6.85 10.78
N ILE A 118 0.72 -6.39 10.91
CA ILE A 118 -0.31 -7.09 11.70
C ILE A 118 -0.60 -8.47 11.09
N PHE A 119 -0.63 -8.59 9.77
CA PHE A 119 -0.84 -9.88 9.09
C PHE A 119 0.35 -10.81 9.27
N GLU A 120 1.56 -10.30 9.17
CA GLU A 120 2.79 -11.07 9.37
C GLU A 120 2.88 -11.63 10.77
N MET A 121 2.70 -10.79 11.80
CA MET A 121 2.76 -11.21 13.21
C MET A 121 1.76 -12.31 13.55
N ASN A 122 0.60 -12.32 12.90
CA ASN A 122 -0.46 -13.30 13.16
C ASN A 122 -0.27 -14.62 12.40
N ASN A 123 0.55 -14.66 11.35
CA ASN A 123 0.60 -15.81 10.43
C ASN A 123 2.02 -16.36 10.18
N ILE A 124 3.08 -15.65 10.57
CA ILE A 124 4.47 -16.07 10.41
C ILE A 124 5.09 -16.20 11.79
N GLN A 125 5.38 -17.44 12.18
CA GLN A 125 6.02 -17.76 13.47
C GLN A 125 7.54 -17.91 13.36
N ASP A 126 8.06 -18.07 12.13
CA ASP A 126 9.48 -18.22 11.88
C ASP A 126 10.20 -16.86 11.97
N ILE A 127 11.17 -16.77 12.88
CA ILE A 127 11.92 -15.54 13.16
C ILE A 127 12.78 -15.12 11.95
N GLN A 128 13.37 -16.07 11.23
CA GLN A 128 14.21 -15.75 10.06
C GLN A 128 13.37 -15.14 8.94
N GLN A 129 12.17 -15.68 8.71
CA GLN A 129 11.20 -15.13 7.76
C GLN A 129 10.78 -13.71 8.14
N MET A 130 10.49 -13.46 9.42
CA MET A 130 10.14 -12.13 9.92
C MET A 130 11.28 -11.12 9.72
N GLU A 131 12.53 -11.51 9.94
CA GLU A 131 13.69 -10.66 9.72
C GLU A 131 13.90 -10.32 8.23
N ILE A 132 13.61 -11.26 7.31
CA ILE A 132 13.65 -10.98 5.87
C ILE A 132 12.58 -9.94 5.50
N LEU A 133 11.33 -10.11 5.94
CA LEU A 133 10.25 -9.15 5.66
C LEU A 133 10.54 -7.76 6.22
N LYS A 134 11.13 -7.70 7.43
CA LYS A 134 11.58 -6.45 8.04
C LYS A 134 12.66 -5.75 7.21
N LYS A 135 13.62 -6.49 6.64
CA LYS A 135 14.63 -5.92 5.74
C LYS A 135 13.99 -5.35 4.48
N ILE A 136 13.13 -6.10 3.81
CA ILE A 136 12.44 -5.65 2.58
C ILE A 136 11.64 -4.36 2.82
N ARG A 137 10.94 -4.27 3.96
CA ARG A 137 10.20 -3.06 4.34
C ARG A 137 11.05 -1.84 4.60
N LYS A 138 12.27 -2.01 5.10
CA LYS A 138 13.16 -0.87 5.40
C LYS A 138 13.57 -0.11 4.13
N ASP A 139 13.54 -0.81 3.00
CA ASP A 139 13.91 -0.30 1.68
C ASP A 139 12.71 0.29 0.91
N LEU A 140 11.50 0.22 1.48
CA LEU A 140 10.26 0.81 0.99
C LEU A 140 10.05 2.22 1.56
#